data_AF-A0A7Y0SHS8-F1
#
_entry.id   AF-A0A7Y0SHS8-F1
#
_cell.length_a   1.000
_cell.length_b   1.000
_cell.length_c   1.000
_cell.angle_alpha   90.00
_cell.angle_beta   90.00
_cell.angle_gamma   90.00
#
_symmetry.space_group_name_H-M   'P 1'
#
loop_
_entity.id
_entity.type
_entity.pdbx_description
1 polymer ?
#
loop_
_entity_poly.entity_id
_entity_poly.type
_entity_poly.pdbx_seq_one_letter_code
_entity_poly.pdbx_strand_id
1 'polypeptide(L)'
;SIVLQQNCKVILVGDRHQQIYRFRGANNALDSKELMNADQLYLTHSFRFGPNVSLVANALLELKGETLPVVGRGPADQVLMFLPG
;
A
#
# COMPACT_ATOMS: atom_id res chain seq x y z
N SER A 1 -16.41 -13.42 5.85
CA SER A 1 -15.62 -12.85 6.99
C SER A 1 -16.56 -12.32 8.07
N ILE A 2 -16.25 -12.41 9.38
CA ILE A 2 -17.10 -11.82 10.46
C ILE A 2 -17.31 -10.32 10.21
N VAL A 3 -16.27 -9.62 9.75
CA VAL A 3 -16.31 -8.18 9.43
C VAL A 3 -17.26 -7.88 8.26
N LEU A 4 -17.36 -8.78 7.29
CA LEU A 4 -18.21 -8.59 6.09
C LEU A 4 -19.68 -8.98 6.32
N GLN A 5 -20.00 -9.58 7.47
CA GLN A 5 -21.36 -9.99 7.85
C GLN A 5 -22.08 -8.97 8.75
N GLN A 6 -21.50 -7.78 8.94
CA GLN A 6 -22.07 -6.75 9.81
C GLN A 6 -23.24 -6.03 9.13
N ASN A 7 -24.30 -5.70 9.87
CA ASN A 7 -25.49 -4.98 9.38
C ASN A 7 -25.27 -3.46 9.20
N CYS A 8 -24.04 -3.04 8.94
CA CYS A 8 -23.66 -1.64 8.80
C CYS A 8 -22.73 -1.44 7.59
N LYS A 9 -22.43 -0.18 7.26
CA LYS A 9 -21.43 0.11 6.23
C LYS A 9 -20.05 -0.30 6.73
N VAL A 10 -19.39 -1.15 5.97
CA VAL A 10 -18.03 -1.63 6.25
C VAL A 10 -17.05 -0.90 5.35
N ILE A 11 -16.03 -0.29 5.94
CA ILE A 11 -14.91 0.32 5.22
C ILE A 11 -13.66 -0.46 5.57
N LEU A 12 -13.02 -1.03 4.55
CA LEU A 12 -11.73 -1.73 4.70
C LEU A 12 -10.61 -0.83 4.19
N VAL A 13 -9.55 -0.70 4.99
CA VAL A 13 -8.37 0.10 4.65
C VAL A 13 -7.12 -0.73 4.92
N GLY A 14 -6.17 -0.69 3.99
CA GLY A 14 -4.88 -1.34 4.14
C GLY A 14 -4.08 -1.27 2.84
N ASP A 15 -2.94 -1.97 2.82
CA ASP A 15 -2.03 -2.03 1.69
C ASP A 15 -1.64 -3.49 1.43
N ARG A 16 -1.98 -4.02 0.24
CA ARG A 16 -1.67 -5.40 -0.16
C ARG A 16 -0.15 -5.63 -0.28
N HIS A 17 0.62 -4.59 -0.60
CA HIS A 17 2.06 -4.67 -0.77
C HIS A 17 2.81 -4.74 0.57
N GLN A 18 2.17 -4.37 1.69
CA GLN A 18 2.74 -4.40 3.04
C GLN A 18 2.34 -5.63 3.88
N GLN A 19 1.90 -6.73 3.23
CA GLN A 19 1.57 -7.98 3.93
C GLN A 19 2.82 -8.75 4.39
N ILE A 20 3.52 -8.25 5.43
CA ILE A 20 4.77 -8.84 5.92
C ILE A 20 4.58 -9.95 6.98
N TYR A 21 3.37 -10.12 7.52
CA TYR A 21 3.08 -11.09 8.59
C TYR A 21 2.49 -12.42 8.11
N ARG A 22 2.64 -12.77 6.83
CA ARG A 22 2.08 -14.02 6.28
C ARG A 22 2.58 -15.27 6.99
N PHE A 23 3.82 -15.27 7.49
CA PHE A 23 4.40 -16.36 8.27
C PHE A 23 3.67 -16.66 9.60
N ARG A 24 2.88 -15.72 10.10
CA ARG A 24 2.01 -15.89 11.29
C ARG A 24 0.60 -16.34 10.93
N GLY A 25 0.37 -16.78 9.69
CA GLY A 25 -0.95 -17.17 9.20
C GLY A 25 -1.86 -15.99 8.85
N ALA A 26 -1.34 -14.75 8.79
CA ALA A 26 -2.13 -13.59 8.43
C ALA A 26 -2.52 -13.62 6.93
N ASN A 27 -3.81 -13.75 6.65
CA ASN A 27 -4.36 -13.64 5.30
C ASN A 27 -4.71 -12.17 4.97
N ASN A 28 -4.62 -11.79 3.68
CA ASN A 28 -4.95 -10.44 3.24
C ASN A 28 -6.47 -10.29 3.09
N ALA A 29 -7.10 -9.54 3.98
CA ALA A 29 -8.54 -9.29 3.93
C ALA A 29 -8.99 -8.53 2.66
N LEU A 30 -8.09 -7.73 2.06
CA LEU A 30 -8.37 -6.94 0.86
C LEU A 30 -8.46 -7.78 -0.42
N ASP A 31 -8.08 -9.07 -0.38
CA ASP A 31 -8.12 -9.99 -1.52
C ASP A 31 -9.37 -10.89 -1.50
N SER A 32 -10.33 -10.60 -0.61
CA SER A 32 -11.57 -11.37 -0.50
C SER A 32 -12.42 -11.24 -1.77
N LYS A 33 -12.91 -12.37 -2.29
CA LYS A 33 -13.86 -12.42 -3.43
C LYS A 33 -15.16 -11.65 -3.13
N GLU A 34 -15.54 -11.57 -1.86
CA GLU A 34 -16.71 -10.80 -1.40
C GLU A 34 -16.57 -9.29 -1.69
N LEU A 35 -15.36 -8.79 -1.98
CA LEU A 35 -15.06 -7.39 -2.26
C LEU A 35 -14.99 -7.05 -3.76
N MET A 36 -15.22 -8.01 -4.66
CA MET A 36 -15.06 -7.80 -6.10
C MET A 36 -15.88 -6.63 -6.66
N ASN A 37 -17.04 -6.35 -6.07
CA ASN A 37 -17.94 -5.27 -6.50
C ASN A 37 -17.94 -4.07 -5.53
N ALA A 38 -17.01 -4.01 -4.58
CA ALA A 38 -16.91 -2.88 -3.66
C ALA A 38 -16.20 -1.69 -4.33
N ASP A 39 -16.60 -0.47 -3.96
CA ASP A 39 -15.90 0.74 -4.40
C ASP A 39 -14.44 0.72 -3.92
N GLN A 40 -13.51 1.02 -4.83
CA GLN A 40 -12.08 1.07 -4.55
C GLN A 40 -11.57 2.50 -4.66
N LEU A 41 -10.96 2.98 -3.58
CA LEU A 41 -10.35 4.31 -3.49
C LEU A 41 -8.87 4.15 -3.12
N TYR A 42 -8.02 4.98 -3.72
CA TYR A 42 -6.57 4.87 -3.59
C TYR A 42 -5.97 6.12 -2.95
N LEU A 43 -5.20 5.90 -1.89
CA LEU A 43 -4.42 6.96 -1.23
C LEU A 43 -2.97 6.88 -1.69
N THR A 44 -2.70 7.39 -2.90
CA THR A 44 -1.35 7.35 -3.49
C THR A 44 -0.44 8.48 -3.01
N HIS A 45 -0.99 9.54 -2.41
CA HIS A 45 -0.22 10.69 -1.94
C HIS A 45 0.33 10.45 -0.52
N SER A 46 1.66 10.36 -0.40
CA SER A 46 2.36 10.25 0.88
C SER A 46 2.90 11.61 1.31
N PHE A 47 2.50 12.08 2.49
CA PHE A 47 3.05 13.30 3.08
C PHE A 47 4.34 13.05 3.88
N ARG A 48 4.79 11.79 3.97
CA ARG A 48 5.94 11.39 4.79
C ARG A 48 7.29 11.56 4.09
N PHE A 49 7.29 11.43 2.77
CA PHE A 49 8.50 11.45 1.95
C PHE A 49 8.30 12.26 0.67
N GLY A 50 9.40 12.69 0.09
CA GLY A 50 9.45 13.50 -1.12
C GLY A 50 9.58 12.66 -2.40
N PRO A 51 9.84 13.33 -3.53
CA PRO A 51 9.88 12.68 -4.83
C PRO A 51 10.92 11.57 -4.97
N ASN A 52 12.10 11.69 -4.34
CA ASN A 52 13.20 10.75 -4.57
C ASN A 52 12.93 9.39 -3.91
N VAL A 53 12.37 9.36 -2.69
CA VAL A 53 11.95 8.10 -2.08
C VAL A 53 10.77 7.49 -2.86
N SER A 54 9.83 8.32 -3.33
CA SER A 54 8.69 7.84 -4.13
C SER A 54 9.12 7.15 -5.42
N LEU A 55 10.18 7.64 -6.06
CA LEU A 55 10.74 7.06 -7.28
C LEU A 55 11.26 5.64 -7.04
N VAL A 56 12.06 5.43 -5.98
CA VAL A 56 12.58 4.10 -5.63
C VAL A 56 11.45 3.16 -5.20
N ALA A 57 10.50 3.66 -4.42
CA ALA A 57 9.35 2.87 -3.99
C ALA A 57 8.51 2.39 -5.20
N ASN A 58 8.25 3.27 -6.18
CA ASN A 58 7.51 2.92 -7.38
C ASN A 58 8.23 1.89 -8.25
N ALA A 59 9.55 1.95 -8.37
CA ALA A 59 10.31 0.92 -9.07
C ALA A 59 10.12 -0.47 -8.42
N LEU A 60 10.10 -0.55 -7.08
CA LEU A 60 9.82 -1.80 -6.37
C LEU A 60 8.36 -2.26 -6.50
N LEU A 61 7.41 -1.32 -6.51
CA LEU A 61 5.99 -1.61 -6.67
C LEU A 61 5.67 -2.11 -8.09
N GLU A 62 6.30 -1.54 -9.11
CA GLU A 62 6.19 -1.98 -10.51
C GLU A 62 6.66 -3.42 -10.68
N LEU A 63 7.77 -3.81 -10.04
CA LEU A 63 8.22 -5.21 -10.01
C LEU A 63 7.21 -6.16 -9.37
N LYS A 64 6.29 -5.65 -8.55
CA LYS A 64 5.19 -6.40 -7.93
C LYS A 64 3.88 -6.29 -8.73
N GLY A 65 3.91 -5.68 -9.91
CA GLY A 65 2.76 -5.51 -10.79
C GLY A 65 1.79 -4.40 -10.39
N GLU A 66 2.19 -3.49 -9.50
CA GLU A 66 1.40 -2.29 -9.21
C GLU A 66 1.44 -1.34 -10.40
N THR A 67 0.28 -0.75 -10.70
CA THR A 67 0.07 0.19 -11.81
C THR A 67 -0.23 1.61 -11.33
N LEU A 68 -0.60 1.77 -10.05
CA LEU A 68 -0.88 3.04 -9.42
C LEU A 68 0.35 3.53 -8.65
N PRO A 69 1.04 4.57 -9.15
CA PRO A 69 2.25 5.05 -8.48
C PRO A 69 1.91 5.81 -7.20
N VAL A 70 2.76 5.67 -6.19
CA VAL A 70 2.76 6.54 -5.01
C VAL A 70 3.44 7.87 -5.34
N VAL A 71 2.92 8.97 -4.80
CA VAL A 71 3.44 10.33 -5.01
C VAL A 71 3.97 10.87 -3.70
N GLY A 72 5.25 11.23 -3.67
CA GLY A 72 5.86 11.94 -2.53
C GLY A 72 5.40 13.40 -2.48
N ARG A 73 4.62 13.75 -1.46
CA ARG A 73 4.13 15.10 -1.14
C ARG A 73 4.73 15.62 0.19
N GLY A 74 5.67 14.89 0.76
CA GLY A 74 6.43 15.31 1.92
C GLY A 74 7.57 16.28 1.57
N PRO A 75 8.43 16.61 2.55
CA PRO A 75 9.60 17.46 2.33
C PRO A 75 10.54 16.88 1.25
N ALA A 76 11.39 17.75 0.69
CA ALA A 76 12.46 17.31 -0.20
C ALA A 76 13.34 16.27 0.52
N ASP A 77 13.62 15.17 -0.16
CA ASP A 77 14.37 14.03 0.34
C ASP A 77 15.51 13.66 -0.58
N GLN A 78 16.37 12.74 -0.16
CA GLN A 78 17.49 12.22 -0.94
C GLN A 78 17.60 10.72 -0.71
N VAL A 79 18.00 9.99 -1.75
CA VAL A 79 18.32 8.57 -1.65
C VAL A 79 19.83 8.43 -1.79
N LEU A 80 20.47 7.93 -0.73
CA LEU A 80 21.90 7.64 -0.75
C LEU A 80 22.13 6.27 -1.37
N MET A 81 23.07 6.18 -2.31
CA MET A 81 23.44 4.91 -2.94
C MET A 81 24.33 4.04 -2.05
N PHE A 82 24.99 4.66 -1.06
CA PHE A 82 25.89 4.01 -0.12
C PHE A 82 25.66 4.59 1.28
N LEU A 83 25.86 3.75 2.30
CA LEU A 83 25.84 4.22 3.67
C LEU A 83 27.04 5.16 3.91
N PRO A 84 26.86 6.29 4.62
CA PRO A 84 28.00 7.06 5.10
C PRO A 84 28.86 6.15 5.98
N GLY A 85 30.17 6.15 5.73
CA GLY A 85 31.15 5.40 6.53
C GLY A 85 31.35 5.98 7.92
#